data_AF-A0A7C3H6H7-F1
#
_entry.id   AF-A0A7C3H6H7-F1
#
_cell.length_a   1.000
_cell.length_b   1.000
_cell.length_c   1.000
_cell.angle_alpha   90.00
_cell.angle_beta   90.00
_cell.angle_gamma   90.00
#
_symmetry.space_group_name_H-M   'P 1'
#
loop_
_entity.id
_entity.type
_entity.pdbx_description
1 polymer ?
#
loop_
_entity_poly.entity_id
_entity_poly.type
_entity_poly.pdbx_seq_one_letter_code
_entity_poly.pdbx_strand_id
1 'polypeptide(L)' 'MTNEHSEYIVFVDESGDHGLRSIDEAYPIFVLAFCIF' A
#
# COMPACT_ATOMS: atom_id res chain seq x y z
N MET A 1 8.93 0.09 -31.09
CA MET A 1 7.83 0.44 -30.17
C MET A 1 8.11 -0.31 -28.89
N THR A 2 8.67 0.40 -27.91
CA THR A 2 9.20 -0.18 -26.67
C THR A 2 8.03 -0.70 -25.82
N ASN A 3 8.07 -1.97 -25.42
CA ASN A 3 7.15 -2.49 -24.40
C ASN A 3 7.61 -1.90 -23.06
N GLU A 4 6.92 -0.85 -22.59
CA GLU A 4 7.28 -0.11 -21.37
C GLU A 4 6.57 -0.63 -20.11
N HIS A 5 6.10 -1.88 -20.12
CA HIS A 5 5.41 -2.47 -18.98
C HIS A 5 6.10 -3.79 -18.59
N SER A 6 6.24 -3.98 -17.28
CA SER A 6 6.85 -5.16 -16.69
C SER A 6 5.75 -6.12 -16.25
N GLU A 7 5.93 -7.43 -16.47
CA GLU A 7 4.96 -8.51 -16.16
C GLU A 7 4.95 -8.88 -14.65
N TYR A 8 4.89 -7.89 -13.76
CA TYR A 8 4.87 -8.14 -12.31
C TYR A 8 3.44 -8.06 -11.77
N ILE A 9 3.07 -9.05 -10.96
CA ILE A 9 1.85 -9.00 -10.15
C ILE A 9 2.25 -8.43 -8.78
N VAL A 10 1.74 -7.24 -8.47
CA VAL A 10 1.98 -6.55 -7.21
C VAL A 10 0.81 -6.78 -6.28
N PHE A 11 1.09 -7.32 -5.09
CA PHE A 11 0.11 -7.42 -4.01
C PHE A 11 0.34 -6.27 -3.04
N VAL A 12 -0.74 -5.55 -2.72
CA VAL A 12 -0.70 -4.39 -1.81
C VAL A 12 -1.69 -4.62 -0.69
N ASP A 13 -1.26 -4.43 0.55
CA ASP A 13 -2.11 -4.49 1.74
C ASP A 13 -1.99 -3.21 2.59
N GLU A 14 -3.06 -2.87 3.29
CA GLU A 14 -3.07 -1.79 4.27
C GLU A 14 -2.53 -2.31 5.60
N SER A 15 -1.54 -1.62 6.17
CA SER A 15 -1.15 -1.84 7.57
C SER A 15 -1.52 -0.61 8.40
N GLY A 16 -2.32 -0.80 9.45
CA GLY A 16 -2.77 0.28 10.33
C GLY A 16 -4.19 0.10 10.87
N ASP A 17 -4.78 1.19 11.35
CA ASP A 17 -6.19 1.25 11.78
C ASP A 17 -7.13 1.16 10.57
N HIS A 18 -7.67 -0.03 10.32
CA HIS A 18 -8.69 -0.30 9.28
C HIS A 18 -10.00 0.50 9.47
N GLY A 19 -10.16 1.19 10.59
CA GLY A 19 -11.17 2.20 10.83
C GLY A 19 -10.65 3.57 10.42
N LEU A 20 -10.80 3.92 9.14
CA LEU A 20 -10.70 5.30 8.58
C LEU A 20 -11.63 6.34 9.27
N ARG A 21 -12.14 6.06 10.47
CA ARG A 21 -13.07 6.88 11.26
C ARG A 21 -12.37 7.90 12.16
N SER A 22 -11.15 7.66 12.62
CA SER A 22 -10.39 8.65 13.40
C SER A 22 -8.90 8.54 13.14
N ILE A 23 -8.26 9.66 12.78
CA ILE A 23 -6.79 9.73 12.72
C ILE A 23 -6.27 9.67 14.16
N ASP A 24 -5.47 8.65 14.47
CA ASP A 24 -4.72 8.60 15.73
C ASP A 24 -3.59 9.63 15.69
N GLU A 25 -3.64 10.63 16.58
CA GLU A 25 -2.62 11.68 16.67
C GLU A 25 -1.24 11.14 17.08
N ALA A 26 -1.20 9.99 17.76
CA ALA A 26 0.05 9.31 18.11
C ALA A 26 0.63 8.50 16.94
N TYR A 27 -0.18 8.16 15.93
CA TYR A 27 0.25 7.40 14.76
C TYR A 27 -0.46 7.89 13.47
N PRO A 28 -0.15 9.11 12.99
CA PRO A 28 -0.90 9.78 11.92
C PRO A 28 -0.50 9.32 10.51
N ILE A 29 0.15 8.15 10.38
CA ILE A 29 0.77 7.69 9.14
C ILE A 29 0.03 6.48 8.62
N PHE A 30 -0.45 6.58 7.39
CA PHE A 30 -1.02 5.48 6.63
C PHE A 30 0.10 4.72 5.90
N VAL A 31 0.16 3.40 6.08
CA VAL A 31 1.24 2.57 5.54
C VAL A 31 0.66 1.49 4.63
N LEU A 32 1.24 1.37 3.42
CA LEU A 32 0.94 0.31 2.47
C LEU A 32 2.11 -0.67 2.40
N ALA A 33 1.82 -1.95 2.61
CA ALA A 33 2.79 -3.03 2.45
C ALA A 33 2.75 -3.56 1.01
N PHE A 34 3.92 -3.67 0.39
CA PHE A 34 4.06 -4.16 -0.99
C PHE A 34 4.80 -5.50 -1.01
N CYS A 35 4.18 -6.51 -1.61
CA CYS A 35 4.80 -7.79 -1.94
C CYS A 35 4.86 -7.93 -3.46
N ILE A 36 6.09 -8.02 -4.00
CA ILE A 36 6.37 -8.15 -5.43
C ILE A 36 7.14 -9.45 -5.63
N PHE A 37 6.70 -10.31 -6.55
CA PHE A 37 7.30 -11.61 -6.88
C PHE A 37 7.93 -11.59 -8.27
#